data_AF-A0A661JCK4-F1
#
_entry.id   AF-A0A661JCK4-F1
#
_cell.length_a   1.000
_cell.length_b   1.000
_cell.length_c   1.000
_cell.angle_alpha   90.00
_cell.angle_beta   90.00
_cell.angle_gamma   90.00
#
_symmetry.space_group_name_H-M   'P 1'
#
loop_
_entity.id
_entity.type
_entity.pdbx_description
1 polymer ?
#
loop_
_entity_poly.entity_id
_entity_poly.type
_entity_poly.pdbx_seq_one_letter_code
_entity_poly.pdbx_strand_id
1 'polypeptide(L)'
;YRACGTIPLPEPKIAFSKRKTDTSYIWEAEIKPECLAGLTDLVLYIEYEGSSAKAMLDGRLISDHGFGRYLFWEVGLRDCTGEGGLLSIEFENCRKADISIQPIIEFEAEIGWG
;
A
#
# COMPACT_ATOMS: atom_id res chain seq x y z
N TYR A 1 9.72 -24.35 26.37
CA TYR A 1 9.19 -23.06 26.85
C TYR A 1 8.51 -22.37 25.68
N ARG A 2 7.43 -21.62 25.90
CA ARG A 2 6.73 -20.84 24.86
C ARG A 2 6.67 -19.39 25.35
N ALA A 3 7.42 -18.50 24.71
CA ALA A 3 7.23 -17.08 24.90
C ALA A 3 5.97 -16.68 24.13
N CYS A 4 5.00 -16.09 24.81
CA CYS A 4 3.81 -15.49 24.21
C CYS A 4 3.83 -14.00 24.58
N GLY A 5 3.74 -13.13 23.58
CA GLY A 5 3.65 -11.68 23.73
C GLY A 5 2.67 -11.13 22.71
N THR A 6 2.11 -9.95 22.99
CA THR A 6 1.25 -9.22 22.07
C THR A 6 2.02 -7.99 21.60
N ILE A 7 2.27 -7.89 20.29
CA ILE A 7 2.84 -6.70 19.68
C ILE A 7 1.67 -5.89 19.13
N PRO A 8 1.44 -4.65 19.59
CA PRO A 8 0.45 -3.79 18.96
C PRO A 8 0.96 -3.43 17.56
N LEU A 9 0.32 -3.96 16.52
CA LEU A 9 0.61 -3.57 15.15
C LEU A 9 -0.06 -2.23 14.86
N PRO A 10 0.64 -1.25 14.26
CA PRO A 10 -0.02 -0.05 13.75
C PRO A 10 -1.07 -0.47 12.72
N GLU A 11 -2.28 0.08 12.81
CA GLU A 11 -3.33 -0.12 11.82
C GLU A 11 -3.55 1.18 11.02
N PRO A 12 -2.66 1.49 10.06
CA PRO A 12 -2.83 2.69 9.24
C PRO A 12 -4.11 2.59 8.42
N LYS A 13 -4.96 3.61 8.55
CA LYS A 13 -6.21 3.72 7.79
C LYS A 13 -6.03 4.73 6.67
N ILE A 14 -5.84 4.23 5.45
CA ILE A 14 -5.81 5.06 4.25
C ILE A 14 -7.22 5.09 3.66
N ALA A 15 -7.79 6.28 3.58
CA ALA A 15 -9.11 6.50 3.00
C ALA A 15 -8.98 6.91 1.52
N PHE A 16 -9.25 5.96 0.62
CA PHE A 16 -9.25 6.24 -0.82
C PHE A 16 -10.55 6.90 -1.26
N SER A 17 -10.41 8.10 -1.85
CA SER A 17 -11.41 8.67 -2.73
C SER A 17 -11.36 7.97 -4.09
N LYS A 18 -12.52 7.71 -4.70
CA LYS A 18 -12.60 6.94 -5.95
C LYS A 18 -13.30 7.76 -7.01
N ARG A 19 -12.67 7.89 -8.18
CA ARG A 19 -13.26 8.56 -9.34
C ARG A 19 -13.07 7.74 -10.61
N LYS A 20 -14.01 7.88 -11.53
CA LYS A 20 -13.95 7.27 -12.86
C LYS A 20 -13.79 8.36 -13.92
N THR A 21 -12.87 8.13 -14.84
CA THR A 21 -12.69 8.89 -16.08
C THR A 21 -13.02 7.98 -17.27
N ASP A 22 -12.91 8.47 -18.50
CA ASP A 22 -13.35 7.73 -19.71
C ASP A 22 -12.87 6.27 -19.72
N THR A 23 -11.56 6.06 -19.65
CA THR A 23 -10.94 4.73 -19.70
C THR A 23 -10.28 4.30 -18.39
N SER A 24 -10.21 5.17 -17.39
CA SER A 24 -9.46 4.89 -16.15
C SER A 24 -10.32 5.01 -14.90
N TYR A 25 -10.08 4.12 -13.94
CA TYR A 25 -10.57 4.23 -12.57
C TYR A 25 -9.40 4.70 -11.68
N ILE A 26 -9.57 5.80 -10.97
CA ILE A 26 -8.51 6.47 -10.21
C ILE A 26 -8.89 6.45 -8.73
N TRP A 27 -7.98 5.97 -7.89
CA TRP A 27 -8.09 5.95 -6.44
C TRP A 27 -7.03 6.87 -5.87
N GLU A 28 -7.46 7.89 -5.12
CA GLU A 28 -6.58 8.91 -4.56
C GLU A 28 -6.72 8.94 -3.05
N ALA A 29 -5.59 8.95 -2.34
CA ALA A 29 -5.55 9.10 -0.90
C ALA A 29 -4.36 9.96 -0.49
N GLU A 30 -4.59 10.82 0.51
CA GLU A 30 -3.50 11.53 1.17
C GLU A 30 -2.82 10.58 2.17
N ILE A 31 -1.54 10.33 1.97
CA ILE A 31 -0.68 9.57 2.88
C ILE A 31 -0.03 10.58 3.80
N LYS A 32 -0.44 10.60 5.06
CA LYS A 32 0.16 11.49 6.04
C LYS A 32 1.39 10.85 6.66
N PRO A 33 2.44 11.62 7.03
CA PRO A 33 3.63 11.07 7.69
C PRO A 33 3.31 10.21 8.91
N GLU A 34 2.30 10.58 9.70
CA GLU A 34 1.85 9.81 10.87
C GLU A 34 1.31 8.42 10.53
N CYS A 35 0.83 8.18 9.31
CA CYS A 35 0.40 6.84 8.85
C CYS A 35 1.59 5.91 8.60
N LEU A 36 2.79 6.47 8.45
CA LEU A 36 4.03 5.76 8.16
C LEU A 36 4.96 5.71 9.38
N ALA A 37 4.67 6.47 10.43
CA ALA A 37 5.51 6.55 11.61
C ALA A 37 5.62 5.19 12.32
N GLY A 38 6.85 4.74 12.58
CA GLY A 38 7.12 3.47 13.23
C GLY A 38 6.97 2.24 12.34
N LEU A 39 6.71 2.42 11.03
CA LEU A 39 6.71 1.35 10.05
C LEU A 39 8.07 1.28 9.33
N THR A 40 8.50 0.06 9.02
CA THR A 40 9.60 -0.20 8.07
C THR A 40 9.12 -0.08 6.63
N ASP A 41 7.85 -0.42 6.40
CA ASP A 41 7.17 -0.23 5.12
C ASP A 41 5.65 -0.22 5.33
N LEU A 42 4.93 0.36 4.38
CA LEU A 42 3.51 0.19 4.22
C LEU A 42 3.24 -0.33 2.82
N VAL A 43 2.87 -1.61 2.72
CA VAL A 43 2.67 -2.27 1.44
C VAL A 43 1.19 -2.26 1.08
N LEU A 44 0.89 -1.80 -0.13
CA LEU A 44 -0.44 -1.91 -0.74
C LEU A 44 -0.50 -3.19 -1.55
N TYR A 45 -1.42 -4.07 -1.18
CA TYR A 45 -1.77 -5.28 -1.92
C TYR A 45 -2.97 -4.99 -2.80
N ILE A 46 -2.78 -5.06 -4.11
CA ILE A 46 -3.73 -4.56 -5.08
C ILE A 46 -4.16 -5.69 -6.01
N GLU A 47 -5.47 -5.92 -6.07
CA GLU A 47 -6.10 -6.84 -7.01
C GLU A 47 -7.00 -6.05 -7.94
N TYR A 48 -6.87 -6.23 -9.27
CA TYR A 48 -7.71 -5.51 -10.22
C TYR A 48 -7.94 -6.27 -11.52
N GLU A 49 -9.12 -6.13 -12.09
CA GLU A 49 -9.47 -6.64 -13.42
C GLU A 49 -9.36 -5.51 -14.45
N GLY A 50 -8.16 -5.25 -14.96
CA GLY A 50 -7.90 -4.22 -15.98
C GLY A 50 -6.72 -4.55 -16.89
N SER A 51 -6.38 -3.65 -17.81
CA SER A 51 -5.26 -3.82 -18.75
C SER A 51 -3.92 -3.51 -18.08
N SER A 52 -3.87 -2.38 -17.38
CA SER A 52 -2.69 -1.88 -16.70
C SER A 52 -3.08 -1.07 -15.46
N ALA A 53 -2.13 -0.88 -14.56
CA ALA A 53 -2.27 0.02 -13.43
C ALA A 53 -0.93 0.73 -13.15
N LYS A 54 -1.00 1.92 -12.56
CA LYS A 54 0.17 2.65 -12.09
C LYS A 54 -0.11 3.37 -10.78
N ALA A 55 0.91 3.43 -9.93
CA ALA A 55 0.91 4.12 -8.67
C ALA A 55 1.82 5.34 -8.80
N MET A 56 1.31 6.49 -8.39
CA MET A 56 2.02 7.76 -8.42
C MET A 56 1.96 8.39 -7.04
N LEU A 57 3.05 9.01 -6.62
CA LEU A 57 3.11 9.86 -5.43
C LEU A 57 3.44 11.28 -5.87
N ASP A 58 2.59 12.25 -5.54
CA ASP A 58 2.73 13.66 -5.94
C ASP A 58 3.03 13.83 -7.44
N GLY A 59 2.39 12.98 -8.27
CA GLY A 59 2.53 12.96 -9.72
C GLY A 59 3.78 12.23 -10.26
N ARG A 60 4.66 11.72 -9.39
CA ARG A 60 5.81 10.90 -9.79
C ARG A 60 5.44 9.42 -9.79
N LEU A 61 5.74 8.71 -10.88
CA LEU A 61 5.58 7.26 -10.97
C LEU A 61 6.46 6.55 -9.94
N ILE A 62 5.86 5.69 -9.13
CA ILE A 62 6.58 4.83 -8.16
C ILE A 62 6.57 3.37 -8.57
N SER A 63 5.49 2.89 -9.20
CA SER A 63 5.35 1.51 -9.65
C SER A 63 4.25 1.40 -10.70
N ASP A 64 4.37 0.44 -11.61
CA ASP A 64 3.34 0.07 -12.57
C ASP A 64 3.18 -1.45 -12.65
N HIS A 65 2.04 -1.88 -13.18
CA HIS A 65 1.69 -3.29 -13.29
C HIS A 65 0.78 -3.54 -14.49
N GLY A 66 1.06 -4.62 -15.23
CA GLY A 66 0.24 -5.06 -16.37
C GLY A 66 -0.59 -6.29 -16.02
N PHE A 67 -1.67 -6.53 -16.78
CA PHE A 67 -2.41 -7.79 -16.74
C PHE A 67 -2.98 -8.19 -15.36
N GLY A 68 -3.59 -7.24 -14.64
CA GLY A 68 -4.06 -7.43 -13.26
C GLY A 68 -5.01 -8.62 -13.02
N ARG A 69 -5.70 -9.12 -14.07
CA ARG A 69 -6.58 -10.29 -13.96
C ARG A 69 -5.84 -11.56 -13.50
N TYR A 70 -4.52 -11.64 -13.67
CA TYR A 70 -3.77 -12.88 -13.43
C TYR A 70 -2.81 -12.81 -12.25
N LEU A 71 -2.42 -11.61 -11.81
CA LEU A 71 -1.40 -11.40 -10.80
C LEU A 71 -1.81 -10.27 -9.85
N PHE A 72 -1.61 -10.51 -8.56
CA PHE A 72 -1.70 -9.45 -7.56
C PHE A 72 -0.47 -8.53 -7.68
N TRP A 73 -0.65 -7.27 -7.27
CA TRP A 73 0.39 -6.26 -7.34
C TRP A 73 0.70 -5.72 -5.95
N GLU A 74 1.98 -5.65 -5.61
CA GLU A 74 2.48 -5.09 -4.36
C GLU A 74 3.15 -3.73 -4.64
N VAL A 75 2.78 -2.71 -3.86
CA VAL A 75 3.43 -1.39 -3.91
C VAL A 75 3.90 -1.04 -2.51
N GLY A 76 5.22 -1.03 -2.30
CA GLY A 76 5.83 -0.55 -1.06
C GLY A 76 5.90 0.97 -1.04
N LEU A 77 5.71 1.56 0.14
CA LEU A 77 5.77 3.00 0.38
C LEU A 77 6.98 3.40 1.25
N ARG A 78 7.96 2.50 1.45
CA ARG A 78 9.19 2.77 2.21
C ARG A 78 9.95 4.00 1.74
N ASP A 79 10.04 4.25 0.44
CA ASP A 79 10.75 5.44 -0.04
C ASP A 79 9.97 6.74 0.25
N CYS A 80 8.74 6.62 0.78
CA CYS A 80 7.84 7.71 1.15
C CYS A 80 7.76 7.89 2.68
N THR A 81 8.42 7.02 3.47
CA THR A 81 8.34 7.05 4.94
C THR A 81 8.88 8.38 5.47
N GLY A 82 8.01 9.19 6.07
CA GLY A 82 8.35 10.45 6.74
C GLY A 82 7.94 11.74 6.00
N GLU A 83 7.75 11.71 4.68
CA GLU A 83 7.30 12.87 3.90
C GLU A 83 5.80 12.88 3.65
N GLY A 84 5.21 11.69 3.44
CA GLY A 84 3.83 11.57 3.01
C GLY A 84 3.64 12.04 1.57
N GLY A 85 2.39 12.33 1.18
CA GLY A 85 2.05 12.86 -0.13
C GLY A 85 0.70 12.37 -0.66
N LEU A 86 0.31 12.86 -1.84
CA LEU A 86 -0.88 12.39 -2.54
C LEU A 86 -0.54 11.13 -3.33
N LEU A 87 -1.01 9.99 -2.83
CA LEU A 87 -0.96 8.73 -3.55
C LEU A 87 -2.14 8.64 -4.51
N SER A 88 -1.86 8.39 -5.79
CA SER A 88 -2.84 8.11 -6.82
C SER A 88 -2.55 6.76 -7.46
N ILE A 89 -3.56 5.88 -7.50
CA ILE A 89 -3.53 4.62 -8.23
C ILE A 89 -4.52 4.70 -9.38
N GLU A 90 -3.99 4.63 -10.60
CA GLU A 90 -4.79 4.66 -11.82
C GLU A 90 -4.85 3.25 -12.42
N PHE A 91 -6.06 2.75 -12.62
CA PHE A 91 -6.36 1.47 -13.24
C PHE A 91 -6.98 1.67 -14.61
N GLU A 92 -6.32 1.21 -15.67
CA GLU A 92 -6.77 1.35 -17.04
C GLU A 92 -7.71 0.20 -17.45
N ASN A 93 -8.79 0.53 -18.15
CA ASN A 93 -9.83 -0.40 -18.62
C ASN A 93 -10.31 -1.35 -17.50
N CYS A 94 -10.42 -0.81 -16.30
CA CYS A 94 -10.64 -1.58 -15.08
C CYS A 94 -12.12 -1.78 -14.79
N ARG A 95 -12.51 -3.03 -14.52
CA ARG A 95 -13.87 -3.40 -14.11
C ARG A 95 -14.04 -3.46 -12.59
N LYS A 96 -13.03 -3.97 -11.90
CA LYS A 96 -13.02 -4.17 -10.44
C LYS A 96 -11.61 -3.94 -9.93
N ALA A 97 -11.47 -3.27 -8.79
CA ALA A 97 -10.22 -3.14 -8.07
C ALA A 97 -10.48 -3.22 -6.57
N ASP A 98 -9.53 -3.79 -5.83
CA ASP A 98 -9.48 -3.81 -4.37
C ASP A 98 -8.06 -3.52 -3.89
N ILE A 99 -7.95 -2.87 -2.73
CA ILE A 99 -6.66 -2.53 -2.11
C ILE A 99 -6.72 -2.96 -0.65
N SER A 100 -5.84 -3.88 -0.28
CA SER A 100 -5.53 -4.24 1.09
C SER A 100 -4.24 -3.56 1.54
N ILE A 101 -4.19 -3.15 2.81
CA ILE A 101 -3.06 -2.40 3.37
C ILE A 101 -2.35 -3.29 4.38
N GLN A 102 -1.05 -3.48 4.21
CA GLN A 102 -0.24 -4.31 5.09
C GLN A 102 0.91 -3.49 5.70
N PRO A 103 0.83 -3.16 7.00
CA PRO A 103 1.92 -2.52 7.72
C PRO A 103 3.05 -3.53 7.94
N ILE A 104 4.28 -3.12 7.65
CA ILE A 104 5.49 -3.90 7.90
C ILE A 104 6.27 -3.20 9.00
N ILE A 105 6.55 -3.94 10.08
CA ILE A 105 7.39 -3.49 11.19
C ILE A 105 8.61 -4.40 11.30
N GLU A 106 9.73 -3.82 11.71
CA GLU A 106 10.91 -4.56 12.14
C GLU A 106 10.95 -4.59 13.67
N PHE A 107 11.21 -5.76 14.25
CA PHE A 107 11.42 -5.91 15.69
C PHE A 107 12.59 -6.83 15.94
N GLU A 108 13.42 -6.48 16.92
CA GLU A 108 14.44 -7.37 17.45
C GLU A 108 13.84 -8.21 18.57
N ALA A 109 13.93 -9.54 18.43
CA ALA A 109 13.58 -10.47 19.48
C ALA A 109 14.85 -10.93 20.21
N GLU A 110 15.05 -10.50 21.45
CA GLU A 110 16.05 -11.10 22.32
C GLU A 110 15.57 -12.49 22.77
N ILE A 111 16.12 -13.53 22.15
CA ILE A 111 15.85 -14.91 22.56
C ILE A 111 16.84 -15.28 23.66
N GLY A 112 16.40 -15.17 24.92
CA GLY A 112 17.14 -15.68 26.08
C GLY A 112 17.05 -17.20 26.20
N TRP A 113 18.20 -17.87 26.30
CA TRP A 113 18.30 -19.29 26.61
C TRP A 113 18.51 -19.45 28.12
N GLY A 114 17.40 -19.53 28.87
CA GLY A 114 17.42 -19.86 30.30
C GLY A 114 17.64 -21.34 30.56
#